data_AF-A0A8W8HM25-F1
#
_entry.id   AF-A0A8W8HM25-F1
#
_cell.length_a   1.000
_cell.length_b   1.000
_cell.length_c   1.000
_cell.angle_alpha   90.00
_cell.angle_beta   90.00
_cell.angle_gamma   90.00
#
_symmetry.space_group_name_H-M   'P 1'
#
loop_
_entity.id
_entity.type
_entity.pdbx_description
1 polymer ?
#
loop_
_entity_poly.entity_id
_entity_poly.type
_entity_poly.pdbx_seq_one_letter_code
_entity_poly.pdbx_strand_id
1 'polypeptide(L)' 'MVAEKCTFKNMKNGKEANPQPYWKDCTFDGRMPIFRRGDVGDWRSWFSDKENDRFDKEYARQMKDHQISFRYYI' A
#
# COMPACT_ATOMS: atom_id res chain seq x y z
N MET A 1 4.50 17.41 -15.97
CA MET A 1 3.00 17.35 -15.94
C MET A 1 2.52 17.05 -14.51
N VAL A 2 1.24 17.28 -14.17
CA VAL A 2 0.70 16.87 -12.84
C VAL A 2 0.92 15.37 -12.60
N ALA A 3 0.58 14.52 -13.58
CA ALA A 3 0.76 13.06 -13.49
C ALA A 3 2.20 12.64 -13.14
N GLU A 4 3.19 13.29 -13.75
CA GLU A 4 4.61 13.03 -13.50
C GLU A 4 5.00 13.37 -12.04
N LYS A 5 4.59 14.53 -11.53
CA LYS A 5 4.86 14.93 -10.14
C LYS A 5 4.15 13.99 -9.14
N CYS A 6 3.00 13.44 -9.52
CA CYS A 6 2.21 12.52 -8.72
C CYS A 6 2.61 11.04 -8.89
N THR A 7 3.69 10.73 -9.59
CA THR A 7 4.20 9.35 -9.60
C THR A 7 4.68 8.96 -8.20
N PHE A 8 4.51 7.69 -7.82
CA PHE A 8 4.97 7.19 -6.52
C PHE A 8 6.44 7.51 -6.24
N LYS A 9 7.31 7.32 -7.24
CA LYS A 9 8.74 7.64 -7.16
C LYS A 9 8.98 9.12 -6.81
N ASN A 10 8.25 10.04 -7.45
CA ASN A 10 8.45 11.47 -7.22
C ASN A 10 7.86 11.93 -5.89
N MET A 11 6.73 11.35 -5.47
CA MET A 11 6.17 11.62 -4.14
C MET A 11 7.05 11.09 -3.01
N LYS A 12 7.59 9.86 -3.14
CA LYS A 12 8.50 9.23 -2.17
C LYS A 12 9.81 9.98 -1.99
N ASN A 13 10.29 10.68 -3.02
CA ASN A 13 11.52 11.47 -2.99
C ASN A 13 11.23 12.99 -2.90
N GLY A 14 9.98 13.38 -2.68
CA GLY A 14 9.59 14.78 -2.56
C GLY A 14 10.07 15.41 -1.24
N LYS A 15 10.04 16.74 -1.16
CA LYS A 15 10.49 17.49 0.03
C LYS A 15 9.78 17.06 1.31
N GLU A 16 8.49 16.74 1.22
CA GLU A 16 7.66 16.27 2.34
C GLU A 16 8.05 14.87 2.85
N ALA A 17 8.76 14.09 2.04
CA ALA A 17 9.23 12.75 2.40
C ALA A 17 10.67 12.76 2.96
N ASN A 18 11.34 13.92 2.98
CA ASN A 18 12.66 14.06 3.56
C ASN A 18 12.66 13.77 5.07
N PRO A 19 13.81 13.43 5.66
CA PRO A 19 13.89 13.23 7.10
C PRO A 19 13.44 14.47 7.88
N GLN A 20 12.52 14.30 8.83
CA GLN A 20 12.02 15.37 9.68
C GLN A 20 12.21 15.02 11.17
N PRO A 21 12.45 16.01 12.05
CA PRO A 21 12.65 15.75 13.49
C PRO A 21 11.53 14.92 14.12
N TYR A 22 10.28 15.22 13.77
CA TYR A 22 9.10 14.55 14.34
C TYR A 22 8.95 13.08 13.91
N TRP A 23 9.63 12.64 12.85
CA TRP A 23 9.63 11.25 12.41
C TRP A 23 10.77 10.43 13.02
N LYS A 24 11.81 11.06 13.58
CA LYS A 24 12.98 10.35 14.10
C LYS A 24 12.65 9.42 15.27
N ASP A 25 11.62 9.78 16.04
CA ASP A 25 11.17 8.98 17.18
C ASP A 25 10.28 7.80 16.76
N CYS A 26 9.79 7.79 15.51
CA CYS A 26 8.85 6.79 15.01
C CYS A 26 9.36 6.01 13.80
N THR A 27 10.51 6.38 13.22
CA THR A 27 11.06 5.78 11.99
C THR A 27 12.58 5.74 12.03
N PHE A 28 13.16 4.71 11.40
CA PHE A 28 14.59 4.45 11.44
C PHE A 28 15.44 5.51 10.71
N ASP A 29 14.92 6.04 9.59
CA ASP A 29 15.62 7.01 8.74
C ASP A 29 15.09 8.44 8.90
N GLY A 30 14.18 8.66 9.86
CA GLY A 30 13.49 9.93 10.08
C GLY A 30 12.57 10.33 8.94
N ARG A 31 12.34 9.48 7.93
CA ARG A 31 11.48 9.80 6.78
C ARG A 31 10.03 9.41 7.07
N MET A 32 9.12 10.01 6.33
CA MET A 32 7.70 9.67 6.43
C MET A 32 7.45 8.19 6.07
N PRO A 33 6.81 7.39 6.95
CA PRO A 33 6.76 5.92 6.79
C PRO A 33 5.70 5.42 5.80
N ILE A 34 4.98 6.32 5.12
CA ILE A 34 3.82 5.95 4.28
C ILE A 34 4.21 5.40 2.90
N PHE A 35 5.41 5.73 2.40
CA PHE A 35 5.85 5.36 1.05
C PHE A 35 6.61 4.03 1.01
N ARG A 36 5.89 2.92 1.22
CA ARG A 36 6.47 1.57 1.27
C ARG A 36 6.88 1.03 -0.12
N ARG A 37 5.91 0.56 -0.92
CA ARG A 37 6.14 -0.06 -2.24
C ARG A 37 5.41 0.64 -3.38
N GLY A 38 4.09 0.89 -3.22
CA GLY A 38 3.29 1.60 -4.22
C GLY A 38 2.72 0.72 -5.34
N ASP A 39 2.80 -0.60 -5.20
CA ASP A 39 2.39 -1.56 -6.23
C ASP A 39 1.07 -2.25 -5.86
N VAL A 40 0.18 -2.42 -6.84
CA VAL A 40 -1.02 -3.24 -6.69
C VAL A 40 -0.64 -4.71 -6.91
N GLY A 41 -0.92 -5.57 -5.93
CA GLY A 41 -0.54 -6.99 -5.96
C GLY A 41 0.54 -7.39 -4.98
N ASP A 42 1.16 -6.44 -4.27
CA ASP A 42 2.18 -6.70 -3.26
C ASP A 42 1.72 -7.68 -2.17
N TRP A 43 0.42 -7.73 -1.86
CA TRP A 43 -0.16 -8.64 -0.87
C TRP A 43 0.22 -10.12 -1.11
N ARG A 44 0.45 -10.53 -2.38
CA ARG A 44 0.83 -11.91 -2.72
C ARG A 44 2.19 -12.33 -2.16
N SER A 45 3.09 -11.40 -1.88
CA SER A 45 4.38 -11.74 -1.22
C SER A 45 4.25 -11.94 0.29
N TRP A 46 3.08 -11.62 0.88
CA TRP A 46 2.85 -11.67 2.32
C TRP A 46 1.91 -12.79 2.73
N PHE A 47 1.04 -13.25 1.84
CA PHE A 47 0.07 -14.31 2.11
C PHE A 47 0.61 -15.65 1.66
N SER A 48 0.53 -16.66 2.53
CA SER A 48 0.59 -18.05 2.10
C SER A 48 -0.70 -18.45 1.38
N ASP A 49 -0.67 -19.53 0.59
CA ASP A 49 -1.85 -20.03 -0.12
C ASP A 49 -3.01 -20.32 0.85
N LYS A 50 -2.71 -20.88 2.04
CA LYS A 50 -3.72 -21.18 3.07
C LYS A 50 -4.37 -19.93 3.66
N GLU A 51 -3.59 -18.88 3.88
CA GLU A 51 -4.10 -17.61 4.39
C GLU A 51 -4.94 -16.90 3.33
N ASN A 52 -4.51 -16.95 2.07
CA ASN A 52 -5.27 -16.41 0.97
C ASN A 52 -6.63 -17.12 0.81
N ASP A 53 -6.64 -18.45 0.81
CA ASP A 53 -7.88 -19.24 0.75
C ASP A 53 -8.85 -18.92 1.89
N ARG A 54 -8.32 -18.68 3.09
CA ARG A 54 -9.12 -18.29 4.25
C ARG A 54 -9.69 -16.88 4.07
N PHE A 55 -8.87 -15.95 3.58
CA PHE A 55 -9.29 -14.57 3.31
C PHE A 55 -10.37 -14.50 2.24
N ASP A 56 -10.20 -15.22 1.12
CA ASP A 56 -11.15 -15.23 0.01
C ASP A 56 -12.55 -15.71 0.44
N LYS A 57 -12.62 -16.77 1.27
CA LYS A 57 -13.89 -17.27 1.83
C LYS A 57 -14.58 -16.23 2.71
N GLU A 58 -13.83 -15.58 3.57
CA GLU A 58 -14.37 -14.58 4.49
C GLU A 58 -14.78 -13.30 3.75
N TYR A 59 -13.99 -12.88 2.76
CA TYR A 59 -14.29 -11.75 1.90
C TYR A 59 -15.58 -11.99 1.11
N ALA A 60 -15.74 -13.17 0.48
CA ALA A 60 -16.97 -13.54 -0.22
C ALA A 60 -18.20 -13.52 0.70
N ARG A 61 -18.05 -13.97 1.95
CA ARG A 61 -19.12 -13.94 2.95
C ARG A 61 -19.53 -12.51 3.33
N GLN A 62 -18.56 -11.62 3.56
CA GLN A 62 -18.82 -10.23 3.95
C GLN A 62 -19.33 -9.38 2.78
N MET A 63 -18.87 -9.66 1.57
CA MET A 63 -19.16 -8.84 0.39
C MET A 63 -20.36 -9.30 -0.43
N LYS A 64 -21.04 -10.38 -0.01
CA LYS A 64 -22.12 -11.03 -0.78
C LYS A 64 -23.25 -10.09 -1.23
N ASP A 65 -23.54 -9.04 -0.45
CA ASP A 65 -24.66 -8.12 -0.70
C ASP A 65 -24.19 -6.80 -1.36
N HIS A 66 -22.90 -6.69 -1.68
CA HIS A 66 -22.30 -5.49 -2.27
C HIS A 66 -21.96 -5.70 -3.74
N GLN A 67 -22.47 -4.85 -4.62
CA GLN A 67 -22.18 -4.87 -6.06
C GLN A 67 -20.93 -4.02 -6.38
N ILE A 68 -19.79 -4.36 -5.79
CA ILE A 68 -18.51 -3.68 -6.01
C ILE A 68 -17.46 -4.72 -6.41
N SER A 69 -16.71 -4.42 -7.48
CA SER A 69 -15.60 -5.26 -7.94
C SER A 69 -14.26 -4.55 -7.76
N PHE A 70 -13.25 -5.32 -7.36
CA PHE A 70 -11.89 -4.83 -7.15
C PHE A 70 -10.91 -5.57 -8.07
N ARG A 71 -9.86 -4.86 -8.49
CA ARG A 71 -8.68 -5.47 -9.13
C ARG A 71 -7.58 -5.61 -8.08
N TYR A 72 -7.11 -6.82 -7.87
CA TYR A 72 -6.09 -7.12 -6.85
C TYR A 72 -4.65 -7.07 -7.38
N TYR A 73 -4.47 -6.84 -8.69
CA TYR A 73 -3.19 -6.68 -9.38
C TYR A 73 -3.38 -5.77 -10.61
N ILE A 74 -2.30 -5.12 -11.05
CA ILE A 74 -2.22 -4.29 -12.27
C ILE A 74 -1.05 -4.78 -13.11
#